data_AF-A0A1B6LZX5-F1
#
_entry.id   AF-A0A1B6LZX5-F1
#
_cell.length_a   1.000
_cell.length_b   1.000
_cell.length_c   1.000
_cell.angle_alpha   90.00
_cell.angle_beta   90.00
_cell.angle_gamma   90.00
#
_symmetry.space_group_name_H-M   'P 1'
#
loop_
_entity.id
_entity.type
_entity.pdbx_description
1 polymer ?
#
loop_
_entity_poly.entity_id
_entity_poly.type
_entity_poly.pdbx_seq_one_letter_code
_entity_poly.pdbx_strand_id
1 'polypeptide(L)'
;MVVNQRFAKCLITCIGDTVLTRPYRGILRKEDVRSFDKDRVDLYKCYRPGDIILARVLPIAEMHSYQLTTAQNELGVVIAHSEAGVALIPISWTCMQCPKTYNKEERKVAKVVPEKITLD
;
A
#
# COMPACT_ATOMS: atom_id res chain seq x y z
N MET A 1 2.05 -8.20 6.18
CA MET A 1 2.78 -8.07 4.88
C MET A 1 4.23 -8.47 5.09
N VAL A 2 4.84 -9.14 4.12
CA VAL A 2 6.28 -9.48 4.10
C VAL A 2 6.90 -8.81 2.88
N VAL A 3 7.93 -8.00 3.07
CA VAL A 3 8.55 -7.18 2.00
C VAL A 3 9.93 -7.73 1.66
N ASN A 4 10.24 -7.82 0.38
CA ASN A 4 11.55 -8.14 -0.18
C ASN A 4 11.91 -7.10 -1.25
N GLN A 5 13.15 -7.09 -1.74
CA GLN A 5 13.63 -6.19 -2.80
C GLN A 5 12.89 -6.33 -4.13
N ARG A 6 12.28 -7.49 -4.40
CA ARG A 6 11.60 -7.78 -5.68
C ARG A 6 10.08 -7.71 -5.60
N PHE A 7 9.51 -8.03 -4.44
CA PHE A 7 8.05 -8.10 -4.25
C PHE A 7 7.68 -7.93 -2.78
N ALA A 8 6.43 -7.55 -2.53
CA ALA A 8 5.78 -7.57 -1.24
C ALA A 8 4.61 -8.55 -1.25
N LYS A 9 4.61 -9.49 -0.30
CA LYS A 9 3.50 -10.43 -0.06
C LYS A 9 2.56 -9.83 0.96
N CYS A 10 1.29 -9.72 0.61
CA CYS A 10 0.25 -9.16 1.46
C CYS A 10 -0.97 -10.08 1.53
N LEU A 11 -1.87 -9.76 2.46
CA LEU A 11 -3.15 -10.41 2.60
C LEU A 11 -4.23 -9.41 2.21
N ILE A 12 -5.13 -9.82 1.34
CA ILE A 12 -6.30 -9.05 0.94
C ILE A 12 -7.39 -9.34 1.97
N THR A 13 -7.77 -8.32 2.73
CA THR A 13 -8.76 -8.40 3.80
C THR A 13 -10.11 -7.82 3.41
N CYS A 14 -10.13 -6.84 2.51
CA CYS A 14 -11.33 -6.19 2.01
C CYS A 14 -11.23 -5.89 0.51
N ILE A 15 -12.38 -5.82 -0.16
CA ILE A 15 -12.54 -5.36 -1.55
C ILE A 15 -13.67 -4.34 -1.55
N GLY A 16 -13.34 -3.07 -1.81
CA GLY A 16 -14.27 -1.97 -1.56
C GLY A 16 -14.75 -2.01 -0.11
N ASP A 17 -16.06 -1.91 0.08
CA ASP A 17 -16.71 -1.97 1.41
C ASP A 17 -16.95 -3.40 1.93
N THR A 18 -16.60 -4.42 1.15
CA THR A 18 -16.85 -5.82 1.52
C THR A 18 -15.62 -6.41 2.20
N VAL A 19 -15.76 -6.74 3.49
CA VAL A 19 -14.76 -7.51 4.24
C VAL A 19 -14.83 -8.98 3.83
N LEU A 20 -13.69 -9.56 3.48
CA LEU A 20 -13.61 -10.95 3.05
C LEU A 20 -13.62 -11.87 4.27
N THR A 21 -14.41 -12.94 4.22
CA THR A 21 -14.49 -13.96 5.28
C THR A 21 -13.19 -14.72 5.50
N ARG A 22 -12.39 -14.86 4.43
CA ARG A 22 -11.05 -15.45 4.48
C ARG A 22 -10.05 -14.53 3.78
N PRO A 23 -8.84 -14.36 4.33
CA PRO A 23 -7.82 -13.55 3.68
C PRO A 23 -7.31 -14.26 2.42
N TYR A 24 -7.20 -13.51 1.32
CA TYR A 24 -6.55 -14.00 0.10
C TYR A 24 -5.12 -13.51 0.02
N ARG A 25 -4.24 -14.27 -0.64
CA ARG A 25 -2.84 -13.89 -0.80
C ARG A 25 -2.69 -12.97 -2.00
N GLY A 26 -2.05 -11.82 -1.78
CA GLY A 26 -1.66 -10.88 -2.82
C GLY A 26 -0.14 -10.76 -2.94
N ILE A 27 0.35 -10.54 -4.16
CA ILE A 27 1.74 -10.23 -4.46
C ILE A 27 1.79 -8.90 -5.20
N LEU A 28 2.54 -7.95 -4.66
CA LEU A 28 2.85 -6.67 -5.29
C LEU A 28 4.31 -6.70 -5.74
N ARG A 29 4.55 -6.64 -7.04
CA ARG A 29 5.92 -6.67 -7.59
C ARG A 29 6.51 -5.27 -7.68
N LYS A 30 7.84 -5.19 -7.76
CA LYS A 30 8.58 -3.91 -7.88
C LYS A 30 8.10 -3.08 -9.08
N GLU A 31 7.91 -3.73 -10.21
CA GLU A 31 7.46 -3.12 -11.46
C GLU A 31 6.02 -2.58 -11.41
N ASP A 32 5.24 -2.96 -10.40
CA ASP A 32 3.84 -2.58 -10.23
C ASP A 32 3.62 -1.52 -9.13
N VAL A 33 4.71 -1.01 -8.54
CA VAL A 33 4.63 0.00 -7.46
C VAL A 33 4.35 1.40 -7.99
N ARG A 34 4.94 1.77 -9.14
CA ARG A 34 4.83 3.09 -9.79
C ARG A 34 4.56 2.93 -11.29
N SER A 35 3.88 3.92 -11.87
CA SER A 35 3.64 3.96 -13.32
C SER A 35 4.90 4.29 -14.13
N PHE A 36 5.81 5.09 -13.56
CA PHE A 36 7.08 5.53 -14.16
C PHE A 36 8.26 5.21 -13.23
N ASP A 37 9.48 5.25 -13.76
CA ASP A 37 10.74 4.99 -13.03
C ASP A 37 10.75 3.70 -12.21
N LYS A 38 10.15 2.63 -12.75
CA LYS A 38 10.00 1.32 -12.11
C LYS A 38 11.32 0.73 -11.60
N ASP A 39 12.41 0.98 -12.32
CA ASP A 39 13.74 0.46 -11.97
C ASP A 39 14.32 1.11 -10.71
N ARG A 40 13.94 2.35 -10.41
CA ARG A 40 14.43 3.12 -9.25
C ARG A 40 13.59 2.89 -7.99
N VAL A 41 12.54 2.08 -8.08
CA VAL A 41 11.71 1.74 -6.92
C VAL A 41 12.50 0.89 -5.93
N ASP A 42 12.47 1.31 -4.68
CA ASP A 42 12.91 0.54 -3.51
C ASP A 42 11.69 0.18 -2.66
N LEU A 43 11.38 -1.12 -2.57
CA LEU A 43 10.21 -1.58 -1.83
C LEU A 43 10.30 -1.30 -0.34
N TYR A 44 11.49 -1.34 0.27
CA TYR A 44 11.64 -1.10 1.71
C TYR A 44 11.35 0.34 2.08
N LYS A 45 11.52 1.26 1.13
CA LYS A 45 11.13 2.67 1.25
C LYS A 45 9.66 2.92 0.95
N CYS A 46 9.00 1.99 0.24
CA CYS A 46 7.60 2.13 -0.12
C CYS A 46 6.67 1.54 0.95
N TYR A 47 7.06 0.39 1.52
CA TYR A 47 6.19 -0.47 2.30
C TYR A 47 6.92 -1.08 3.49
N ARG A 48 6.24 -1.17 4.63
CA ARG A 48 6.73 -1.84 5.84
C ARG A 48 5.73 -2.85 6.38
N PRO A 49 6.19 -3.92 7.07
CA PRO A 49 5.29 -4.85 7.74
C PRO A 49 4.33 -4.11 8.69
N GLY A 50 3.04 -4.40 8.57
CA GLY A 50 1.99 -3.75 9.37
C GLY A 50 1.29 -2.58 8.66
N ASP A 51 1.83 -2.08 7.55
CA ASP A 51 1.15 -1.08 6.73
C ASP A 51 -0.12 -1.66 6.09
N ILE A 52 -1.17 -0.84 6.07
CA ILE A 52 -2.39 -1.09 5.29
C ILE A 52 -2.26 -0.34 3.97
N ILE A 53 -2.40 -1.08 2.87
CA ILE A 53 -2.26 -0.55 1.53
C ILE A 53 -3.57 -0.69 0.76
N LEU A 54 -3.93 0.35 0.01
CA LEU A 54 -4.92 0.28 -1.04
C LEU A 54 -4.22 -0.11 -2.34
N ALA A 55 -4.70 -1.18 -2.97
CA ALA A 55 -4.13 -1.70 -4.20
C ALA A 55 -5.23 -2.18 -5.13
N ARG A 56 -4.94 -2.22 -6.42
CA ARG A 56 -5.83 -2.77 -7.44
C ARG A 56 -5.39 -4.19 -7.78
N VAL A 57 -6.33 -5.12 -7.82
CA VAL A 57 -6.09 -6.49 -8.29
C VAL A 57 -5.92 -6.47 -9.81
N LEU A 58 -4.85 -7.06 -10.30
CA LEU A 58 -4.62 -7.26 -11.73
C LEU A 58 -5.37 -8.50 -12.22
N PRO A 59 -5.80 -8.55 -13.50
CA PRO A 59 -6.50 -9.71 -14.07
C PRO A 59 -5.67 -11.01 -14.09
N ILE A 60 -4.36 -10.91 -13.85
CA ILE A 60 -3.43 -12.03 -13.87
C ILE A 60 -3.38 -12.63 -12.46
N ALA A 61 -3.91 -13.85 -12.31
CA ALA A 61 -3.74 -14.66 -11.12
C ALA A 61 -2.65 -15.70 -11.36
N GLU A 62 -1.72 -15.82 -10.41
CA GLU A 62 -0.81 -16.95 -10.35
C GLU A 62 -1.41 -18.05 -9.47
N MET A 63 -0.83 -19.26 -9.53
CA MET A 63 -1.22 -20.33 -8.62
C MET A 63 -1.13 -19.82 -7.16
N HIS A 64 -2.28 -19.78 -6.49
CA HIS A 64 -2.46 -19.42 -5.08
C HIS A 64 -2.21 -17.95 -4.69
N SER A 65 -2.07 -17.01 -5.64
CA SER A 65 -1.96 -15.59 -5.31
C SER A 65 -2.44 -14.64 -6.41
N TYR A 66 -3.00 -13.51 -6.00
CA TYR A 66 -3.40 -12.43 -6.89
C TYR A 66 -2.26 -11.45 -7.10
N GLN A 67 -2.02 -11.05 -8.35
CA GLN A 67 -1.11 -9.94 -8.63
C GLN A 67 -1.80 -8.62 -8.31
N LEU A 68 -1.09 -7.73 -7.63
CA LEU A 68 -1.57 -6.42 -7.23
C LEU A 68 -0.74 -5.33 -7.88
N THR A 69 -1.35 -4.17 -8.07
CA THR A 69 -0.66 -2.96 -8.48
C THR A 69 -1.01 -1.79 -7.59
N THR A 70 -0.03 -0.93 -7.34
CA THR A 70 -0.19 0.38 -6.71
C THR A 70 0.32 1.48 -7.63
N ALA A 71 0.37 1.27 -8.94
CA ALA A 71 1.02 2.20 -9.87
C ALA A 71 0.36 3.60 -9.93
N GLN A 72 -0.92 3.70 -9.53
CA GLN A 72 -1.71 4.92 -9.49
C GLN A 72 -1.42 5.77 -8.24
N ASN A 73 -1.77 7.05 -8.28
CA ASN A 73 -1.51 8.02 -7.22
C ASN A 73 -2.43 7.82 -6.00
N GLU A 74 -3.62 7.32 -6.24
CA GLU A 74 -4.67 7.06 -5.25
C GLU A 74 -4.44 5.73 -4.50
N LEU A 75 -3.55 4.89 -5.03
CA LEU A 75 -3.20 3.59 -4.46
C LEU A 75 -1.90 3.72 -3.64
N GLY A 76 -1.66 2.84 -2.68
CA GLY A 76 -0.48 2.92 -1.80
C GLY A 76 -0.82 2.75 -0.33
N VAL A 77 0.10 3.16 0.54
CA VAL A 77 -0.06 3.17 1.99
C VAL A 77 -1.12 4.19 2.39
N VAL A 78 -2.17 3.72 3.05
CA VAL A 78 -3.26 4.53 3.61
C VAL A 78 -3.15 4.68 5.12
N ILE A 79 -2.72 3.61 5.81
CA ILE A 79 -2.52 3.59 7.26
C ILE A 79 -1.15 2.96 7.53
N ALA A 80 -0.34 3.66 8.32
CA ALA A 80 0.94 3.18 8.81
C ALA A 80 1.13 3.64 10.25
N HIS A 81 1.88 2.86 11.02
CA HIS A 81 2.22 3.16 12.40
C HIS A 81 3.71 3.44 12.51
N SER A 82 4.06 4.42 13.34
CA SER A 82 5.45 4.71 13.73
C SER A 82 5.95 3.66 14.72
N GLU A 83 7.27 3.63 14.94
CA GLU A 83 7.89 2.81 15.99
C GLU A 83 7.36 3.14 17.40
N ALA A 84 6.87 4.37 17.62
CA ALA A 84 6.21 4.78 18.86
C ALA A 84 4.75 4.28 18.98
N GLY A 85 4.27 3.45 18.05
CA GLY A 85 2.91 2.90 18.04
C GLY A 85 1.81 3.89 17.64
N VAL A 86 2.17 5.06 17.11
CA VAL A 86 1.20 6.11 16.72
C VAL A 86 1.01 6.11 15.22
N ALA A 87 -0.22 6.31 14.75
CA ALA A 87 -0.54 6.48 13.34
C ALA A 87 0.25 7.64 12.73
N LEU A 88 0.91 7.38 11.61
CA LEU A 88 1.66 8.37 10.85
C LEU A 88 0.71 9.27 10.04
N ILE A 89 1.11 10.53 9.84
CA ILE A 89 0.36 11.50 9.03
C ILE A 89 1.05 11.65 7.67
N PRO A 90 0.32 11.57 6.55
CA PRO A 90 0.91 11.79 5.23
C PRO A 90 1.36 13.25 5.09
N ILE A 91 2.62 13.47 4.71
CA ILE A 91 3.16 14.82 4.46
C ILE A 91 3.54 15.02 2.99
N SER A 92 3.83 13.95 2.26
CA SER A 92 4.07 13.98 0.82
C SER A 92 3.77 12.62 0.19
N TRP A 93 3.86 12.54 -1.13
CA TRP A 93 3.70 11.29 -1.89
C TRP A 93 4.68 10.18 -1.50
N THR A 94 5.81 10.53 -0.87
CA THR A 94 6.89 9.61 -0.54
C THR A 94 7.21 9.56 0.95
N CYS A 95 6.47 10.30 1.79
CA CYS A 95 6.82 10.44 3.19
C CYS A 95 5.59 10.60 4.09
N MET A 96 5.63 9.90 5.22
CA MET A 96 4.74 10.10 6.34
C MET A 96 5.55 10.51 7.58
N GLN A 97 4.92 11.23 8.50
CA GLN A 97 5.58 11.76 9.70
C GLN A 97 4.83 11.34 10.96
N CYS A 98 5.59 10.97 12.00
CA CYS A 98 5.04 10.73 13.32
C CYS A 98 4.67 12.06 13.98
N PRO A 99 3.41 12.25 14.45
CA PRO A 99 3.01 13.49 15.11
C PRO A 99 3.64 13.68 16.50
N LYS A 100 4.14 12.62 17.15
CA LYS A 100 4.78 12.71 18.47
C LYS A 100 6.28 12.94 18.40
N THR A 101 6.98 12.14 17.60
CA THR A 101 8.45 12.18 17.52
C THR A 101 8.95 13.09 16.40
N TYR A 102 8.07 13.53 15.49
CA TYR A 102 8.40 14.28 14.29
C TYR A 102 9.34 13.54 13.31
N ASN A 103 9.59 12.25 13.54
CA ASN A 103 10.38 11.43 12.65
C ASN A 103 9.65 11.25 11.32
N LYS A 104 10.40 11.47 10.24
CA LYS A 104 9.95 11.27 8.87
C LYS A 104 10.32 9.87 8.42
N GLU A 105 9.36 9.16 7.87
CA GLU A 105 9.56 7.83 7.34
C GLU A 105 9.12 7.76 5.89
N GLU A 106 9.91 7.10 5.05
CA GLU A 106 9.57 6.90 3.65
C GLU A 106 8.42 5.86 3.54
N ARG A 107 7.41 6.18 2.73
CA ARG A 107 6.31 5.28 2.31
C ARG A 107 5.83 5.68 0.92
N LYS A 108 5.26 4.75 0.15
CA LYS A 108 4.46 5.11 -1.03
C LYS A 108 3.09 5.55 -0.51
N VAL A 109 2.90 6.83 -0.30
CA VAL A 109 1.65 7.37 0.25
C VAL A 109 0.56 7.42 -0.82
N ALA A 110 -0.61 6.89 -0.49
CA ALA A 110 -1.81 7.03 -1.32
C ALA A 110 -2.45 8.41 -1.13
N LYS A 111 -2.86 9.07 -2.22
CA LYS A 111 -3.80 10.19 -2.10
C LYS A 111 -5.20 9.63 -1.96
N VAL A 112 -5.63 9.49 -0.71
CA VAL A 112 -7.00 9.09 -0.40
C VAL A 112 -7.92 10.23 -0.79
N VAL A 113 -8.62 10.07 -1.91
CA VAL A 113 -9.79 10.90 -2.23
C VAL A 113 -10.96 10.24 -1.50
N PRO A 114 -11.70 10.95 -0.64
CA PRO A 114 -12.95 10.42 -0.10
C PRO A 114 -13.82 9.97 -1.28
N GLU A 115 -14.35 8.75 -1.24
CA GLU A 115 -15.35 8.35 -2.22
C GLU A 115 -16.45 9.41 -2.21
N LYS A 116 -16.71 10.00 -3.38
CA LYS A 116 -17.89 10.82 -3.53
C LYS A 116 -19.05 9.86 -3.31
N ILE A 117 -19.78 10.05 -2.22
CA ILE A 117 -21.07 9.39 -2.02
C ILE A 117 -21.93 9.85 -3.21
N THR A 118 -21.97 9.06 -4.27
CA THR A 118 -23.00 9.21 -5.30
C THR A 118 -24.29 8.80 -4.63
N LEU A 119 -25.00 9.80 -4.11
CA LEU A 119 -26.40 9.70 -3.75
C LEU A 119 -27.15 9.55 -5.08
N ASP A 120 -27.30 8.30 -5.54
CA ASP A 120 -28.29 7.93 -6.56
C ASP A 120 -29.57 7.47 -5.86
#